data_AF-A0AAJ5BCT8-F1
#
_entry.id   AF-A0AAJ5BCT8-F1
#
_cell.length_a   1.000
_cell.length_b   1.000
_cell.length_c   1.000
_cell.angle_alpha   90.00
_cell.angle_beta   90.00
_cell.angle_gamma   90.00
#
_symmetry.space_group_name_H-M   'P 1'
#
loop_
_entity.id
_entity.type
_entity.pdbx_description
1 polymer ?
#
loop_
_entity_poly.entity_id
_entity_poly.type
_entity_poly.pdbx_seq_one_letter_code
_entity_poly.pdbx_strand_id
1 'polypeptide(L)' 'RVNGIIKGEFDLNYSSLGYQKTIDKIKNSIEAYNQIRPHDSCDRLTPNQAHLKTGILTKRWKNYYKTNKQKQQPVQ' A
#
# COMPACT_ATOMS: atom_id res chain seq x y z
N ARG A 1 -4.76 -4.30 -6.69
CA ARG A 1 -5.00 -3.62 -5.40
C ARG A 1 -4.41 -2.20 -5.36
N VAL A 2 -3.13 -2.00 -5.69
CA VAL A 2 -2.46 -0.67 -5.67
C VAL A 2 -3.19 0.38 -6.53
N ASN A 3 -3.49 0.07 -7.80
CA ASN A 3 -4.20 1.01 -8.67
C ASN A 3 -5.54 1.50 -8.09
N GLY A 4 -6.31 0.62 -7.45
CA GLY A 4 -7.58 1.02 -6.83
C GLY A 4 -7.38 1.98 -5.67
N ILE A 5 -6.34 1.77 -4.86
CA ILE A 5 -5.99 2.66 -3.75
C ILE A 5 -5.55 4.03 -4.30
N ILE A 6 -4.60 4.05 -5.23
CA ILE A 6 -4.09 5.31 -5.79
C ILE A 6 -5.22 6.08 -6.50
N LYS A 7 -6.04 5.40 -7.33
CA LYS A 7 -7.15 6.08 -8.01
C LYS A 7 -8.23 6.56 -7.04
N GLY A 8 -8.50 5.81 -5.97
CA GLY A 8 -9.49 6.16 -4.97
C GLY A 8 -9.06 7.30 -4.05
N GLU A 9 -7.82 7.30 -3.57
CA GLU A 9 -7.33 8.30 -2.62
C GLU A 9 -6.99 9.64 -3.26
N PHE A 10 -6.55 9.63 -4.52
CA PHE A 10 -6.15 10.85 -5.24
C PHE A 10 -7.18 11.32 -6.27
N ASP A 11 -8.37 10.70 -6.29
CA ASP A 11 -9.44 10.99 -7.22
C ASP A 11 -8.94 11.03 -8.68
N LEU A 12 -8.39 9.89 -9.13
CA LEU A 12 -7.86 9.70 -10.49
C LEU A 12 -8.76 8.82 -11.35
N ASN A 13 -10.02 8.64 -10.94
CA ASN A 13 -11.01 7.93 -11.75
C ASN A 13 -11.51 8.79 -12.91
N TYR A 14 -11.42 10.11 -12.78
CA TYR A 14 -11.78 11.08 -13.81
C TYR A 14 -10.80 12.26 -13.79
N SER A 15 -10.70 12.98 -14.91
CA SER A 15 -9.93 14.22 -15.01
C SER A 15 -10.76 15.27 -15.71
N SER A 16 -11.09 16.36 -15.00
CA SER A 16 -11.56 17.62 -15.58
C SER A 16 -10.41 18.53 -16.00
N LEU A 17 -9.17 18.13 -15.70
CA LEU A 17 -7.95 18.88 -16.04
C LEU A 17 -7.51 18.59 -17.47
N GLY A 18 -6.84 19.55 -18.10
CA GLY A 18 -6.15 19.35 -19.37
C GLY A 18 -4.93 18.42 -19.24
N TYR A 19 -4.52 17.80 -20.35
CA TYR A 19 -3.55 16.70 -20.41
C TYR A 19 -2.32 16.87 -19.50
N GLN A 20 -1.63 18.02 -19.61
CA GLN A 20 -0.41 18.27 -18.82
C GLN A 20 -0.67 18.26 -17.31
N LYS A 21 -1.74 18.93 -16.87
CA LYS A 21 -2.13 18.99 -15.46
C LYS A 21 -2.56 17.63 -14.93
N THR A 22 -3.19 16.81 -15.76
CA THR A 22 -3.53 15.41 -15.41
C THR A 22 -2.27 14.58 -15.18
N ILE A 23 -1.26 14.71 -16.04
CA ILE A 23 0.03 14.04 -15.86
C ILE A 23 0.68 14.46 -14.54
N ASP A 24 0.73 15.76 -14.26
CA ASP A 24 1.36 16.26 -13.05
C ASP A 24 0.61 15.79 -11.80
N LYS A 25 -0.73 15.77 -11.83
CA LYS A 25 -1.55 15.18 -10.76
C LYS A 25 -1.17 13.71 -10.53
N ILE A 26 -1.11 12.90 -11.59
CA ILE A 26 -0.75 11.48 -11.51
C ILE A 26 0.65 11.29 -10.91
N LYS A 27 1.65 12.07 -11.37
CA LYS A 27 3.02 11.99 -10.85
C LYS A 27 3.05 12.29 -9.34
N ASN A 28 2.41 13.39 -8.93
CA ASN A 28 2.35 13.79 -7.52
C ASN A 28 1.62 12.73 -6.67
N SER A 29 0.57 12.10 -7.20
CA SER A 29 -0.13 11.01 -6.51
C SER A 29 0.75 9.78 -6.31
N ILE A 30 1.52 9.39 -7.32
CA ILE A 30 2.46 8.27 -7.23
C ILE A 30 3.57 8.59 -6.22
N GLU A 31 4.11 9.80 -6.27
CA GLU A 31 5.13 10.24 -5.34
C GLU A 31 4.64 10.23 -3.89
N ALA A 32 3.47 10.83 -3.63
CA ALA A 32 2.86 10.84 -2.30
C ALA A 32 2.59 9.42 -1.78
N TYR A 33 2.13 8.50 -2.65
CA TYR A 33 1.94 7.10 -2.29
C TYR A 33 3.26 6.42 -1.88
N ASN A 34 4.35 6.65 -2.60
CA ASN A 34 5.63 6.00 -2.35
C ASN A 34 6.44 6.61 -1.20
N GLN A 35 6.32 7.92 -1.01
CA GLN A 35 7.17 8.70 -0.11
C GLN A 35 6.50 9.03 1.23
N ILE A 36 5.19 9.26 1.23
CA ILE A 36 4.48 9.88 2.37
C ILE A 36 3.49 8.90 2.99
N ARG A 37 2.77 8.11 2.18
CA ARG A 37 1.68 7.25 2.66
C ARG A 37 2.23 6.04 3.45
N PRO A 38 1.92 5.90 4.74
CA PRO A 38 2.27 4.69 5.49
C PRO A 38 1.36 3.51 5.08
N HIS A 39 1.95 2.32 4.96
CA HIS A 39 1.24 1.11 4.53
C HIS A 39 1.18 0.05 5.62
N ASP A 40 -0.04 -0.39 5.99
CA ASP A 40 -0.23 -1.49 6.96
C ASP A 40 0.34 -2.84 6.46
N SER A 41 0.53 -3.02 5.16
CA SER A 41 1.24 -4.18 4.61
C SER A 41 2.75 -4.16 4.87
N CYS A 42 3.29 -2.97 5.15
CA CYS A 42 4.71 -2.70 5.27
C CYS A 42 5.04 -2.16 6.67
N ASP A 43 4.38 -2.67 7.72
CA ASP A 43 4.58 -2.23 9.11
C ASP A 43 4.39 -0.71 9.32
N ARG A 44 3.48 -0.09 8.57
CA ARG A 44 3.24 1.36 8.53
C ARG A 44 4.43 2.18 8.01
N LEU A 45 5.37 1.55 7.33
CA LEU A 45 6.37 2.24 6.53
C LEU A 45 5.79 2.66 5.18
N THR A 46 6.40 3.66 4.58
CA THR A 46 6.12 4.00 3.18
C THR A 46 6.78 2.97 2.25
N PRO A 47 6.29 2.81 1.01
CA PRO A 47 6.88 1.86 0.05
C PRO A 47 8.39 2.04 -0.11
N ASN A 48 8.87 3.28 -0.19
CA ASN A 48 10.31 3.56 -0.31
C ASN A 48 11.08 3.17 0.95
N GLN A 49 10.55 3.46 2.14
CA GLN A 49 11.18 3.06 3.40
C GLN A 49 11.21 1.53 3.56
N ALA A 50 10.12 0.86 3.19
CA ALA A 50 10.01 -0.59 3.25
C ALA A 50 10.99 -1.28 2.28
N HIS A 51 11.18 -0.70 1.09
CA HIS A 51 12.13 -1.21 0.09
C HIS A 51 13.58 -1.22 0.60
N LEU A 52 13.95 -0.24 1.43
CA LEU A 52 15.28 -0.13 2.04
C LEU A 52 15.49 -1.06 3.24
N LYS A 53 14.42 -1.64 3.80
CA LYS A 53 14.51 -2.55 4.94
C LYS A 53 14.73 -4.00 4.47
N THR A 54 15.65 -4.68 5.16
CA THR A 54 15.85 -6.12 5.02
C THR A 54 15.22 -6.87 6.20
N GLY A 55 14.72 -8.08 5.96
CA GLY A 55 14.07 -8.92 6.98
C GLY A 55 12.54 -8.91 6.90
N ILE A 56 11.89 -9.43 7.95
CA ILE A 56 10.43 -9.61 7.97
C ILE A 56 9.75 -8.29 8.34
N LEU A 57 8.90 -7.78 7.45
CA LEU A 57 7.98 -6.68 7.75
C LEU A 57 6.71 -7.20 8.40
N THR A 58 6.33 -6.61 9.54
CA THR A 58 5.12 -6.99 10.26
C THR A 58 3.89 -6.47 9.52
N LYS A 59 2.99 -7.37 9.13
CA LYS A 59 1.72 -7.03 8.51
C LYS A 59 0.72 -6.59 9.58
N ARG A 60 0.22 -5.35 9.50
CA ARG A 60 -0.68 -4.72 10.48
C ARG A 60 -2.17 -4.77 10.08
N TRP A 61 -2.48 -5.23 8.88
CA TRP A 61 -3.87 -5.29 8.42
C TRP A 61 -4.67 -6.35 9.17
N LYS A 62 -5.93 -6.00 9.50
CA LYS A 62 -6.85 -6.90 10.20
C LYS A 62 -7.26 -8.05 9.28
N ASN A 63 -7.04 -9.28 9.73
CA ASN A 63 -7.60 -10.47 9.10
C ASN A 63 -9.06 -10.62 9.56
N TYR A 64 -10.00 -10.57 8.61
CA TYR A 64 -11.43 -10.76 8.90
C TYR A 64 -11.87 -12.24 8.79
N TYR A 65 -11.02 -13.10 8.22
CA TYR A 65 -11.30 -14.53 8.10
C TYR A 65 -11.00 -15.25 9.42
N LYS A 66 -11.95 -16.09 9.88
CA LYS A 66 -11.72 -16.98 11.03
C LYS A 66 -10.67 -18.02 10.64
N THR A 67 -9.48 -17.96 11.23
CA THR A 67 -8.48 -19.00 11.07
C THR A 67 -8.95 -20.26 11.79
N ASN A 68 -9.29 -21.32 11.05
CA ASN A 68 -9.33 -22.67 11.63
C ASN A 68 -7.88 -23.04 12.00
N LYS A 69 -7.49 -22.81 13.26
CA LYS A 69 -6.17 -23.16 13.79
C LYS A 69 -6.04 -24.68 13.84
N GLN A 70 -5.63 -25.30 12.73
CA GLN A 70 -5.04 -26.65 12.81
C GLN A 70 -3.70 -26.50 13.53
N LYS A 71 -3.61 -27.16 14.69
CA LYS A 71 -2.46 -27.17 15.61
C LYS A 71 -1.22 -27.65 14.84
N GLN A 72 -0.22 -26.79 14.69
CA GLN A 72 1.12 -27.26 14.37
C GLN A 72 1.70 -27.81 15.68
N GLN A 73 1.79 -29.13 15.78
CA GLN A 73 2.55 -29.78 16.85
C GLN A 73 4.03 -29.53 16.59
N PRO A 74 4.86 -29.28 17.62
CA PRO A 74 6.30 -29.17 17.44
C PRO A 74 6.82 -30.53 16.95
N VAL A 75 7.55 -30.51 15.83
CA VAL A 75 8.31 -31.67 15.35
C VAL A 75 9.48 -31.86 16.31
N GLN A 76 9.62 -33.08 16.83
CA GLN A 76 10.69 -33.53 17.71
C GLN A 76 11.87 -34.06 16.90
#